data_AF-A0A0D6M875-F1
#
_entry.id   AF-A0A0D6M875-F1
#
_cell.length_a   1.000
_cell.length_b   1.000
_cell.length_c   1.000
_cell.angle_alpha   90.00
_cell.angle_beta   90.00
_cell.angle_gamma   90.00
#
_symmetry.space_group_name_H-M   'P 1'
#
loop_
_entity.id
_entity.type
_entity.pdbx_description
1 polymer ?
#
loop_
_entity_poly.entity_id
_entity_poly.type
_entity_poly.pdbx_seq_one_letter_code
_entity_poly.pdbx_strand_id
1 'polypeptide(L)'
;MQVTSIKRTKRTIRCTSPLLENRPTHSCESGEACAASSSNQKKLVTADEVVQKIESLLNSSILVSPKKLAAVQEADGDASSVDVKRAPYIVKFTLLMMRRGKIELISTLRNFSAAQKGLFGQMGTVTVAMVKTVKKELGSCYRINRNVSMTFKALFTLYVPTEMCSSLVIDQPSLNLSQNLLFTLLRMDQGAVQFPAPNPCQNIISIYDSKEDLLAYVEAKELEVELMGHLSSNKFSEAYECAFRAREILSSYSEESRSKAASLAMPLRRFTAFAILTRCVAHGAGVLERQKKYAIAISWQRFLLKTPELKPFCTNSRGALWDRLALNLDAHMKEREEALQEIREGMEDGVVADKDKLMLQDRAIRISNRDFLERIVLMEPVKVSFC
;
A
#
# COMPACT_ATOMS: atom_id res chain seq x y z
N MET A 1 -36.11 16.31 -42.09
CA MET A 1 -35.36 15.04 -42.16
C MET A 1 -35.02 14.61 -40.75
N GLN A 2 -35.60 13.51 -40.29
CA GLN A 2 -35.35 12.91 -38.96
C GLN A 2 -33.99 12.22 -38.95
N VAL A 3 -33.15 12.53 -37.97
CA VAL A 3 -31.87 11.83 -37.75
C VAL A 3 -32.09 10.72 -36.74
N THR A 4 -32.06 9.49 -37.25
CA THR A 4 -32.15 8.24 -36.49
C THR A 4 -30.83 7.91 -35.77
N SER A 5 -30.93 7.63 -34.47
CA SER A 5 -30.07 6.82 -33.59
C SER A 5 -28.67 6.41 -34.10
N ILE A 6 -27.62 6.93 -33.44
CA ILE A 6 -26.23 6.44 -33.54
C ILE A 6 -26.03 5.27 -32.56
N LYS A 7 -25.88 4.05 -33.07
CA LYS A 7 -25.45 2.87 -32.30
C LYS A 7 -23.95 2.98 -32.01
N ARG A 8 -23.57 2.93 -30.72
CA ARG A 8 -22.17 2.79 -30.26
C ARG A 8 -21.71 1.34 -30.42
N THR A 9 -20.82 1.09 -31.38
CA THR A 9 -20.13 -0.20 -31.54
C THR A 9 -18.94 -0.26 -30.57
N LYS A 10 -18.99 -1.19 -29.60
CA LYS A 10 -17.84 -1.51 -28.73
C LYS A 10 -16.75 -2.18 -29.57
N ARG A 11 -15.57 -1.56 -29.69
CA ARG A 11 -14.37 -2.22 -30.20
C ARG A 11 -13.75 -3.06 -29.09
N THR A 12 -13.84 -4.38 -29.24
CA THR A 12 -13.10 -5.37 -28.46
C THR A 12 -11.70 -5.48 -29.09
N ILE A 13 -10.66 -5.07 -28.39
CA ILE A 13 -9.27 -5.29 -28.82
C ILE A 13 -8.89 -6.71 -28.38
N ARG A 14 -8.79 -7.62 -29.35
CA ARG A 14 -8.10 -8.91 -29.18
C ARG A 14 -6.61 -8.68 -29.40
N CYS A 15 -5.79 -8.87 -28.38
CA CYS A 15 -4.36 -9.06 -28.56
C CYS A 15 -4.13 -10.51 -29.01
N THR A 16 -3.80 -10.69 -30.29
CA THR A 16 -3.24 -11.93 -30.83
C THR A 16 -1.75 -11.70 -31.06
N SER A 17 -0.89 -12.35 -30.27
CA SER A 17 0.55 -12.41 -30.58
C SER A 17 0.79 -13.49 -31.63
N PRO A 18 1.53 -13.19 -32.72
CA PRO A 18 1.77 -14.12 -33.82
C PRO A 18 3.14 -14.79 -33.67
N LEU A 19 3.25 -15.82 -32.84
CA LEU A 19 4.41 -16.72 -32.85
C LEU A 19 3.99 -18.08 -32.28
N LEU A 20 3.44 -18.95 -33.13
CA LEU A 20 3.37 -20.41 -32.96
C LEU A 20 2.71 -21.04 -34.22
N GLU A 21 3.26 -20.76 -35.40
CA GLU A 21 3.08 -21.60 -36.57
C GLU A 21 4.42 -22.26 -36.84
N ASN A 22 4.55 -23.51 -36.40
CA ASN A 22 5.33 -24.58 -37.01
C ASN A 22 5.39 -25.76 -36.02
N ARG A 23 4.56 -26.77 -36.30
CA ARG A 23 4.51 -28.03 -35.57
C ARG A 23 5.07 -29.11 -36.50
N PRO A 24 6.20 -29.76 -36.18
CA PRO A 24 6.49 -31.08 -36.73
C PRO A 24 5.86 -32.13 -35.82
N THR A 25 5.07 -33.00 -36.42
CA THR A 25 4.60 -34.26 -35.86
C THR A 25 5.78 -35.21 -35.66
N HIS A 26 6.07 -35.60 -34.41
CA HIS A 26 6.77 -36.84 -34.12
C HIS A 26 6.12 -37.55 -32.93
N SER A 27 5.56 -38.71 -33.24
CA SER A 27 5.19 -39.78 -32.34
C SER A 27 6.44 -40.36 -31.66
N CYS A 28 6.38 -40.50 -30.35
CA CYS A 28 7.12 -41.56 -29.65
C CYS A 28 6.29 -42.04 -28.46
N GLU A 29 5.83 -43.27 -28.59
CA GLU A 29 5.38 -44.12 -27.50
C GLU A 29 6.60 -44.49 -26.63
N SER A 30 6.48 -44.32 -25.32
CA SER A 30 7.01 -45.28 -24.36
C SER A 30 6.50 -44.87 -22.98
N GLY A 31 5.69 -45.75 -22.40
CA GLY A 31 5.03 -45.53 -21.12
C GLY A 31 5.98 -45.51 -19.93
N GLU A 32 5.63 -44.68 -18.97
CA GLU A 32 5.80 -44.96 -17.55
C GLU A 32 4.64 -44.30 -16.82
N ALA A 33 3.66 -45.14 -16.46
CA ALA A 33 2.51 -44.76 -15.68
C ALA A 33 2.94 -44.47 -14.24
N CYS A 34 3.17 -43.20 -13.91
CA CYS A 34 3.21 -42.78 -12.52
C CYS A 34 1.78 -42.56 -12.05
N ALA A 35 1.30 -43.52 -11.26
CA ALA A 35 -0.01 -43.55 -10.64
C ALA A 35 -0.30 -42.24 -9.91
N ALA A 36 -1.27 -41.47 -10.44
CA ALA A 36 -1.90 -40.40 -9.69
C ALA A 36 -2.71 -41.04 -8.55
N SER A 37 -2.20 -40.96 -7.32
CA SER A 37 -2.93 -41.33 -6.12
C SER A 37 -4.06 -40.33 -5.89
N SER A 38 -5.22 -40.67 -6.43
CA SER A 38 -6.50 -40.02 -6.15
C SER A 38 -6.93 -40.31 -4.71
N SER A 39 -6.57 -39.43 -3.77
CA SER A 39 -7.20 -39.42 -2.44
C SER A 39 -7.17 -38.04 -1.79
N ASN A 40 -7.77 -37.03 -2.44
CA ASN A 40 -8.11 -35.77 -1.76
C ASN A 40 -9.42 -35.94 -0.97
N GLN A 41 -9.39 -36.78 0.08
CA GLN A 41 -10.41 -36.70 1.13
C GLN A 41 -10.20 -35.41 1.91
N LYS A 42 -11.13 -34.46 1.79
CA LYS A 42 -11.20 -33.28 2.66
C LYS A 42 -11.48 -33.75 4.09
N LYS A 43 -10.43 -34.06 4.84
CA LYS A 43 -10.51 -34.34 6.28
C LYS A 43 -10.90 -33.04 6.98
N LEU A 44 -12.16 -32.93 7.43
CA LEU A 44 -12.59 -31.81 8.27
C LEU A 44 -11.83 -31.91 9.60
N VAL A 45 -11.12 -30.84 9.96
CA VAL A 45 -10.38 -30.73 11.22
C VAL A 45 -11.40 -30.62 12.36
N THR A 46 -11.25 -31.44 13.40
CA THR A 46 -12.14 -31.40 14.57
C THR A 46 -11.83 -30.21 15.46
N ALA A 47 -12.78 -29.78 16.30
CA ALA A 47 -12.58 -28.67 17.24
C ALA A 47 -11.39 -28.93 18.18
N ASP A 48 -11.22 -30.18 18.63
CA ASP A 48 -10.11 -30.60 19.49
C ASP A 48 -8.76 -30.55 18.77
N GLU A 49 -8.70 -30.94 17.49
CA GLU A 49 -7.50 -30.79 16.66
C GLU A 49 -7.14 -29.31 16.45
N VAL A 50 -8.13 -28.41 16.37
CA VAL A 50 -7.90 -26.96 16.32
C VAL A 50 -7.35 -26.44 17.64
N VAL A 51 -7.92 -26.86 18.77
CA VAL A 51 -7.44 -26.46 20.11
C VAL A 51 -6.00 -26.92 20.33
N GLN A 52 -5.69 -28.19 20.05
CA GLN A 52 -4.32 -28.72 20.15
C GLN A 52 -3.34 -27.99 19.23
N LYS A 53 -3.76 -27.63 18.01
CA LYS A 53 -2.95 -26.80 17.11
C LYS A 53 -2.72 -25.40 17.68
N ILE A 54 -3.74 -24.77 18.25
CA ILE A 54 -3.60 -23.44 18.88
C ILE A 54 -2.61 -23.51 20.06
N GLU A 55 -2.70 -24.54 20.90
CA GLU A 55 -1.76 -24.76 22.01
C GLU A 55 -0.32 -25.00 21.53
N SER A 56 -0.15 -25.82 20.50
CA SER A 56 1.16 -26.02 19.84
C SER A 56 1.72 -24.71 19.26
N LEU A 57 0.88 -23.87 18.65
CA LEU A 57 1.26 -22.57 18.10
C LEU A 57 1.58 -21.52 19.17
N LEU A 58 0.98 -21.63 20.36
CA LEU A 58 1.33 -20.80 21.51
C LEU A 58 2.71 -21.18 22.07
N ASN A 59 3.00 -22.48 22.15
CA ASN A 59 4.30 -22.99 22.63
C ASN A 59 5.44 -22.61 21.69
N SER A 60 5.19 -22.50 20.38
CA SER A 60 6.17 -22.04 19.38
C SER A 60 6.29 -20.52 19.26
N SER A 61 5.61 -19.73 20.11
CA SER A 61 5.58 -18.26 20.08
C SER A 61 5.04 -17.63 18.78
N ILE A 62 4.38 -18.44 17.94
CA ILE A 62 3.73 -17.99 16.70
C ILE A 62 2.45 -17.22 17.01
N LEU A 63 1.70 -17.66 18.02
CA LEU A 63 0.55 -16.94 18.56
C LEU A 63 0.94 -16.19 19.84
N VAL A 64 0.42 -14.97 19.99
CA VAL A 64 0.54 -14.21 21.23
C VAL A 64 -0.72 -14.43 22.06
N SER A 65 -0.53 -14.90 23.30
CA SER A 65 -1.63 -15.13 24.23
C SER A 65 -2.11 -13.82 24.89
N PRO A 66 -3.34 -13.80 25.45
CA PRO A 66 -3.86 -12.64 26.19
C PRO A 66 -2.93 -12.14 27.31
N LYS A 67 -2.16 -13.03 27.94
CA LYS A 67 -1.24 -12.70 29.05
C LYS A 67 -0.03 -11.87 28.59
N LYS A 68 0.49 -12.11 27.37
CA LYS A 68 1.59 -11.32 26.79
C LYS A 68 1.12 -10.00 26.17
N LEU A 69 -0.14 -9.91 25.74
CA LEU A 69 -0.73 -8.64 25.25
C LEU A 69 -0.87 -7.59 26.36
N ALA A 70 -1.09 -8.01 27.61
CA ALA A 70 -1.17 -7.12 28.76
C ALA A 70 0.19 -6.49 29.10
N ALA A 71 1.30 -7.24 29.02
CA ALA A 71 2.64 -6.76 29.32
C ALA A 71 3.18 -5.68 28.36
N VAL A 72 2.59 -5.52 27.17
CA VAL A 72 2.94 -4.45 26.20
C VAL A 72 2.13 -3.16 26.46
N GLN A 73 1.08 -3.23 27.28
CA GLN A 73 0.25 -2.06 27.66
C GLN A 73 0.37 -1.70 29.15
N GLU A 74 0.85 -2.61 29.99
CA GLU A 74 1.04 -2.43 31.43
C GLU A 74 2.54 -2.25 31.73
N ALA A 75 3.03 -1.06 31.43
CA ALA A 75 4.15 -0.45 32.14
C ALA A 75 3.60 0.74 32.93
N ASP A 76 2.59 0.52 33.76
CA ASP A 76 2.32 1.37 34.92
C ASP A 76 1.34 0.68 35.90
N GLY A 77 1.69 0.69 37.18
CA GLY A 77 0.74 0.63 38.30
C GLY A 77 0.13 -0.72 38.68
N ASP A 78 0.70 -1.30 39.74
CA ASP A 78 0.25 -2.47 40.48
C ASP A 78 -1.15 -2.32 41.14
N ALA A 79 -1.70 -3.47 41.56
CA ALA A 79 -3.08 -3.75 41.91
C ALA A 79 -3.66 -3.07 43.16
N SER A 80 -4.99 -2.93 43.21
CA SER A 80 -5.83 -3.61 44.22
C SER A 80 -7.33 -3.43 43.97
N SER A 81 -8.09 -4.32 44.63
CA SER A 81 -9.50 -4.68 44.51
C SER A 81 -10.53 -3.55 44.49
N VAL A 82 -11.52 -3.65 43.59
CA VAL A 82 -12.91 -3.28 43.91
C VAL A 82 -13.87 -4.20 43.16
N ASP A 83 -14.73 -4.87 43.92
CA ASP A 83 -15.89 -5.62 43.47
C ASP A 83 -16.99 -4.62 43.04
N VAL A 84 -17.32 -4.56 41.76
CA VAL A 84 -18.36 -3.65 41.23
C VAL A 84 -19.44 -4.47 40.54
N LYS A 85 -20.64 -4.42 41.14
CA LYS A 85 -21.89 -5.05 40.69
C LYS A 85 -22.10 -4.85 39.18
N ARG A 86 -22.07 -5.96 38.43
CA ARG A 86 -22.00 -6.07 36.95
C ARG A 86 -23.28 -5.71 36.17
N ALA A 87 -24.41 -5.46 36.82
CA ALA A 87 -25.71 -5.40 36.12
C ALA A 87 -26.01 -4.07 35.37
N PRO A 88 -25.69 -2.86 35.86
CA PRO A 88 -26.13 -1.62 35.19
C PRO A 88 -25.34 -1.30 33.92
N TYR A 89 -24.08 -1.76 33.85
CA TYR A 89 -23.16 -1.44 32.76
C TYR A 89 -23.46 -2.25 31.50
N ILE A 90 -23.85 -3.52 31.65
CA ILE A 90 -24.18 -4.40 30.53
C ILE A 90 -25.47 -3.94 29.85
N VAL A 91 -26.51 -3.55 30.62
CA VAL A 91 -27.78 -3.07 30.06
C VAL A 91 -27.60 -1.75 29.30
N LYS A 92 -26.74 -0.85 29.77
CA LYS A 92 -26.39 0.39 29.05
C LYS A 92 -25.56 0.08 27.79
N PHE A 93 -24.71 -0.95 27.83
CA PHE A 93 -23.89 -1.42 26.71
C PHE A 93 -24.74 -2.02 25.58
N THR A 94 -25.73 -2.86 25.89
CA THR A 94 -26.69 -3.38 24.90
C THR A 94 -27.62 -2.30 24.36
N LEU A 95 -28.09 -1.36 25.20
CA LEU A 95 -28.93 -0.23 24.74
C LEU A 95 -28.18 0.75 23.81
N LEU A 96 -26.89 0.97 24.03
CA LEU A 96 -26.04 1.80 23.16
C LEU A 96 -25.74 1.11 21.81
N MET A 97 -25.55 -0.21 21.81
CA MET A 97 -25.35 -1.02 20.59
C MET A 97 -26.57 -0.98 19.66
N MET A 98 -27.77 -0.82 20.20
CA MET A 98 -29.03 -0.78 19.42
C MET A 98 -29.34 0.59 18.81
N ARG A 99 -28.64 1.67 19.21
CA ARG A 99 -28.95 3.06 18.77
C ARG A 99 -27.83 3.79 18.04
N ARG A 100 -26.59 3.32 18.11
CA ARG A 100 -25.41 3.95 17.48
C ARG A 100 -24.59 2.95 16.67
N GLY A 101 -23.92 3.44 15.62
CA GLY A 101 -23.00 2.60 14.83
C GLY A 101 -21.80 2.13 15.67
N LYS A 102 -21.27 0.93 15.38
CA LYS A 102 -20.15 0.29 16.11
C LYS A 102 -18.94 1.24 16.33
N ILE A 103 -18.60 2.06 15.34
CA ILE A 103 -17.46 2.99 15.39
C ILE A 103 -17.72 4.14 16.37
N GLU A 104 -18.94 4.69 16.38
CA GLU A 104 -19.36 5.77 17.27
C GLU A 104 -19.43 5.28 18.73
N LEU A 105 -19.82 4.02 18.94
CA LEU A 105 -19.77 3.40 20.26
C LEU A 105 -18.34 3.27 20.77
N ILE A 106 -17.41 2.80 19.94
CA ILE A 106 -15.99 2.66 20.32
C ILE A 106 -15.40 4.02 20.71
N SER A 107 -15.67 5.09 19.93
CA SER A 107 -15.19 6.43 20.26
C SER A 107 -15.82 6.98 21.53
N THR A 108 -17.13 6.78 21.72
CA THR A 108 -17.86 7.21 22.93
C THR A 108 -17.29 6.52 24.17
N LEU A 109 -17.05 5.20 24.11
CA LEU A 109 -16.48 4.45 25.22
C LEU A 109 -15.06 4.91 25.54
N ARG A 110 -14.21 5.08 24.52
CA ARG A 110 -12.83 5.57 24.70
C ARG A 110 -12.81 6.96 25.36
N ASN A 111 -13.65 7.88 24.89
CA ASN A 111 -13.71 9.23 25.44
C ASN A 111 -14.27 9.23 26.86
N PHE A 112 -15.31 8.43 27.12
CA PHE A 112 -15.93 8.28 28.44
C PHE A 112 -14.93 7.74 29.47
N SER A 113 -14.20 6.68 29.14
CA SER A 113 -13.25 6.09 30.08
C SER A 113 -12.04 6.98 30.35
N ALA A 114 -11.62 7.79 29.36
CA ALA A 114 -10.54 8.74 29.50
C ALA A 114 -10.94 9.98 30.33
N ALA A 115 -12.17 10.46 30.19
CA ALA A 115 -12.65 11.68 30.86
C ALA A 115 -13.17 11.44 32.27
N GLN A 116 -13.64 10.22 32.58
CA GLN A 116 -14.29 9.95 33.87
C GLN A 116 -13.27 9.62 34.97
N LYS A 117 -13.32 10.41 36.04
CA LYS A 117 -12.54 10.16 37.26
C LYS A 117 -13.13 8.97 38.02
N GLY A 118 -12.26 8.12 38.59
CA GLY A 118 -12.65 7.04 39.47
C GLY A 118 -13.31 7.55 40.76
N LEU A 119 -13.86 6.63 41.55
CA LEU A 119 -14.54 6.94 42.82
C LEU A 119 -13.65 7.73 43.81
N PHE A 120 -12.33 7.57 43.70
CA PHE A 120 -11.31 8.27 44.49
C PHE A 120 -10.61 9.41 43.72
N GLY A 121 -11.22 9.92 42.65
CA GLY A 121 -10.69 11.04 41.87
C GLY A 121 -9.53 10.69 40.93
N GLN A 122 -8.98 9.47 41.00
CA GLN A 122 -7.90 9.01 40.13
C GLN A 122 -8.35 8.91 38.66
N MET A 123 -7.55 9.49 37.77
CA MET A 123 -7.79 9.48 36.33
C MET A 123 -7.28 8.15 35.76
N GLY A 124 -8.04 7.51 34.86
CA GLY A 124 -7.65 6.24 34.21
C GLY A 124 -8.18 4.96 34.87
N THR A 125 -8.65 4.98 36.13
CA THR A 125 -9.22 3.80 36.81
C THR A 125 -10.42 3.21 36.06
N VAL A 126 -11.26 4.07 35.47
CA VAL A 126 -12.42 3.66 34.67
C VAL A 126 -11.99 2.94 33.39
N THR A 127 -10.90 3.37 32.75
CA THR A 127 -10.32 2.70 31.57
C THR A 127 -9.88 1.28 31.91
N VAL A 128 -9.15 1.09 33.02
CA VAL A 128 -8.69 -0.24 33.45
C VAL A 128 -9.87 -1.18 33.74
N ALA A 129 -10.86 -0.71 34.49
CA ALA A 129 -12.06 -1.49 34.80
C ALA A 129 -12.88 -1.86 33.54
N MET A 130 -12.98 -0.93 32.59
CA MET A 130 -13.68 -1.15 31.33
C MET A 130 -12.92 -2.15 30.45
N VAL A 131 -11.60 -2.03 30.33
CA VAL A 131 -10.77 -3.02 29.61
C VAL A 131 -10.88 -4.40 30.26
N LYS A 132 -10.88 -4.50 31.59
CA LYS A 132 -11.07 -5.78 32.31
C LYS A 132 -12.43 -6.41 32.02
N THR A 133 -13.48 -5.59 31.96
CA THR A 133 -14.83 -6.04 31.60
C THR A 133 -14.88 -6.51 30.16
N VAL A 134 -14.34 -5.74 29.21
CA VAL A 134 -14.26 -6.12 27.79
C VAL A 134 -13.45 -7.40 27.59
N LYS A 135 -12.31 -7.55 28.27
CA LYS A 135 -11.49 -8.78 28.24
C LYS A 135 -12.28 -10.00 28.74
N LYS A 136 -13.09 -9.83 29.79
CA LYS A 136 -13.93 -10.91 30.33
C LYS A 136 -15.02 -11.33 29.32
N GLU A 137 -15.67 -10.37 28.66
CA GLU A 137 -16.73 -10.63 27.68
C GLU A 137 -16.17 -11.21 26.36
N LEU A 138 -14.99 -10.77 25.92
CA LEU A 138 -14.33 -11.29 24.71
C LEU A 138 -13.77 -12.72 24.85
N GLY A 139 -13.50 -13.15 26.09
CA GLY A 139 -12.88 -14.44 26.36
C GLY A 139 -11.44 -14.54 25.83
N SER A 140 -10.98 -15.76 25.57
CA SER A 140 -9.62 -16.03 25.07
C SER A 140 -9.49 -15.63 23.61
N CYS A 141 -8.79 -14.52 23.34
CA CYS A 141 -8.46 -14.06 21.99
C CYS A 141 -6.98 -14.31 21.65
N TYR A 142 -6.71 -14.69 20.40
CA TYR A 142 -5.35 -14.93 19.91
C TYR A 142 -5.04 -14.00 18.74
N ARG A 143 -3.78 -13.59 18.66
CA ARG A 143 -3.27 -12.81 17.53
C ARG A 143 -1.96 -13.44 17.04
N ILE A 144 -1.78 -13.44 15.73
CA ILE A 144 -0.51 -13.85 15.12
C ILE A 144 0.58 -12.87 15.55
N ASN A 145 1.73 -13.41 15.97
CA ASN A 145 2.90 -12.62 16.30
C ASN A 145 3.32 -11.76 15.10
N ARG A 146 3.52 -10.46 15.32
CA ARG A 146 3.90 -9.52 14.26
C ARG A 146 5.19 -9.97 13.56
N ASN A 147 6.18 -10.46 14.30
CA ASN A 147 7.46 -10.86 13.72
C ASN A 147 7.29 -12.06 12.79
N VAL A 148 6.47 -13.04 13.18
CA VAL A 148 6.16 -14.19 12.33
C VAL A 148 5.40 -13.75 11.08
N SER A 149 4.39 -12.88 11.24
CA SER A 149 3.67 -12.32 10.10
C SER A 149 4.61 -11.56 9.14
N MET A 150 5.57 -10.81 9.64
CA MET A 150 6.57 -10.09 8.83
C MET A 150 7.48 -11.06 8.08
N THR A 151 7.94 -12.14 8.73
CA THR A 151 8.74 -13.18 8.09
C THR A 151 8.00 -13.82 6.91
N PHE A 152 6.73 -14.19 7.09
CA PHE A 152 5.93 -14.74 5.97
C PHE A 152 5.71 -13.72 4.85
N LYS A 153 5.48 -12.45 5.18
CA LYS A 153 5.37 -11.39 4.17
C LYS A 153 6.68 -11.20 3.40
N ALA A 154 7.82 -11.30 4.06
CA ALA A 154 9.13 -11.27 3.41
C ALA A 154 9.32 -12.48 2.48
N LEU A 155 8.99 -13.69 2.94
CA LEU A 155 9.04 -14.91 2.14
C LEU A 155 8.15 -14.82 0.90
N PHE A 156 6.90 -14.39 1.07
CA PHE A 156 5.97 -14.17 -0.04
C PHE A 156 6.49 -13.13 -1.03
N THR A 157 7.13 -12.07 -0.53
CA THR A 157 7.72 -11.03 -1.36
C THR A 157 8.89 -11.56 -2.21
N LEU A 158 9.73 -12.44 -1.66
CA LEU A 158 10.77 -13.11 -2.42
C LEU A 158 10.21 -14.11 -3.43
N TYR A 159 9.14 -14.81 -3.06
CA TYR A 159 8.55 -15.87 -3.89
C TYR A 159 7.77 -15.31 -5.10
N VAL A 160 6.90 -14.31 -4.89
CA VAL A 160 6.16 -13.64 -5.98
C VAL A 160 6.15 -12.12 -5.78
N PRO A 161 7.24 -11.41 -6.17
CA PRO A 161 7.37 -9.98 -5.93
C PRO A 161 6.32 -9.14 -6.66
N THR A 162 5.82 -9.61 -7.81
CA THR A 162 4.80 -8.93 -8.62
C THR A 162 3.43 -8.91 -7.93
N GLU A 163 2.94 -10.05 -7.44
CA GLU A 163 1.68 -10.17 -6.69
C GLU A 163 1.77 -9.55 -5.31
N MET A 164 2.97 -9.52 -4.72
CA MET A 164 3.23 -8.87 -3.44
C MET A 164 3.56 -7.38 -3.58
N CYS A 165 3.39 -6.78 -4.75
CA CYS A 165 3.65 -5.36 -4.97
C CYS A 165 2.50 -4.50 -4.44
N SER A 166 2.80 -3.58 -3.53
CA SER A 166 1.81 -2.71 -2.88
C SER A 166 1.18 -1.67 -3.81
N SER A 167 1.74 -1.45 -5.01
CA SER A 167 1.10 -0.60 -6.03
C SER A 167 -0.28 -1.11 -6.43
N LEU A 168 -0.54 -2.42 -6.33
CA LEU A 168 -1.85 -3.02 -6.60
C LEU A 168 -2.94 -2.50 -5.64
N VAL A 169 -2.55 -2.09 -4.43
CA VAL A 169 -3.46 -1.54 -3.41
C VAL A 169 -3.87 -0.09 -3.75
N ILE A 170 -3.09 0.60 -4.60
CA ILE A 170 -3.46 1.94 -5.08
C ILE A 170 -4.73 1.84 -5.95
N ASP A 171 -4.76 0.86 -6.86
CA ASP A 171 -5.91 0.62 -7.75
C ASP A 171 -7.07 -0.08 -7.02
N GLN A 172 -6.75 -0.95 -6.05
CA GLN A 172 -7.73 -1.72 -5.27
C GLN A 172 -7.43 -1.65 -3.77
N PRO A 173 -7.92 -0.62 -3.05
CA PRO A 173 -7.61 -0.42 -1.63
C PRO A 173 -8.09 -1.52 -0.68
N SER A 174 -9.07 -2.34 -1.09
CA SER A 174 -9.58 -3.48 -0.32
C SER A 174 -8.77 -4.76 -0.51
N LEU A 175 -7.78 -4.76 -1.41
CA LEU A 175 -6.99 -5.94 -1.75
C LEU A 175 -6.08 -6.35 -0.59
N ASN A 176 -6.14 -7.62 -0.20
CA ASN A 176 -5.16 -8.23 0.68
C ASN A 176 -4.17 -9.06 -0.14
N LEU A 177 -2.94 -8.56 -0.27
CA LEU A 177 -1.91 -9.17 -1.13
C LEU A 177 -1.59 -10.62 -0.73
N SER A 178 -1.38 -10.87 0.57
CA SER A 178 -1.07 -12.20 1.08
C SER A 178 -2.19 -13.20 0.84
N GLN A 179 -3.44 -12.80 1.07
CA GLN A 179 -4.60 -13.67 0.81
C GLN A 179 -4.76 -13.95 -0.68
N ASN A 180 -4.58 -12.93 -1.53
CA ASN A 180 -4.65 -13.10 -2.98
C ASN A 180 -3.58 -14.08 -3.48
N LEU A 181 -2.34 -13.95 -3.01
CA LEU A 181 -1.27 -14.88 -3.35
C LEU A 181 -1.60 -16.32 -2.91
N LEU A 182 -2.03 -16.52 -1.67
CA LEU A 182 -2.38 -17.86 -1.16
C LEU A 182 -3.51 -18.49 -1.97
N PHE A 183 -4.50 -17.69 -2.39
CA PHE A 183 -5.57 -18.15 -3.26
C PHE A 183 -5.05 -18.54 -4.66
N THR A 184 -4.16 -17.75 -5.24
CA THR A 184 -3.51 -18.09 -6.51
C THR A 184 -2.71 -19.39 -6.41
N LEU A 185 -1.95 -19.59 -5.32
CA LEU A 185 -1.18 -20.82 -5.09
C LEU A 185 -2.08 -22.05 -4.96
N LEU A 186 -3.21 -21.92 -4.26
CA LEU A 186 -4.21 -22.99 -4.19
C LEU A 186 -4.77 -23.33 -5.57
N ARG A 187 -5.00 -22.34 -6.43
CA ARG A 187 -5.47 -22.58 -7.80
C ARG A 187 -4.41 -23.22 -8.69
N MET A 188 -3.12 -22.94 -8.46
CA MET A 188 -2.03 -23.64 -9.14
C MET A 188 -1.98 -25.11 -8.74
N ASP A 189 -2.10 -25.40 -7.43
CA ASP A 189 -2.14 -26.78 -6.91
C ASP A 189 -3.32 -27.58 -7.48
N GLN A 190 -4.47 -26.93 -7.66
CA GLN A 190 -5.65 -27.51 -8.31
C GLN A 190 -5.51 -27.66 -9.84
N GLY A 191 -4.41 -27.22 -10.44
CA GLY A 191 -4.19 -27.22 -11.89
C GLY A 191 -5.03 -26.19 -12.67
N ALA A 192 -5.78 -25.32 -11.98
CA ALA A 192 -6.64 -24.31 -12.58
C ALA A 192 -5.86 -23.08 -13.10
N VAL A 193 -4.60 -22.92 -12.67
CA VAL A 193 -3.66 -21.89 -13.13
C VAL A 193 -2.33 -22.55 -13.41
N GLN A 194 -1.76 -22.28 -14.58
CA GLN A 194 -0.40 -22.70 -14.94
C GLN A 194 0.38 -21.47 -15.43
N PHE A 195 1.61 -21.33 -14.96
CA PHE A 195 2.50 -20.26 -15.38
C PHE A 195 3.48 -20.79 -16.43
N PRO A 196 3.72 -20.05 -17.53
CA PRO A 196 4.56 -20.50 -18.62
C PRO A 196 6.08 -20.41 -18.33
N ALA A 197 6.48 -20.00 -17.13
CA ALA A 197 7.87 -19.74 -16.82
C ALA A 197 8.65 -21.06 -16.62
N PRO A 198 9.88 -21.16 -17.16
CA PRO A 198 10.75 -22.31 -16.92
C PRO A 198 11.12 -22.40 -15.44
N ASN A 199 11.07 -23.63 -14.90
CA ASN A 199 11.57 -23.98 -13.57
C ASN A 199 12.67 -25.04 -13.74
N PRO A 200 13.93 -24.77 -13.38
CA PRO A 200 14.44 -23.60 -12.65
C PRO A 200 14.65 -22.34 -13.53
N CYS A 201 14.67 -21.18 -12.88
CA CYS A 201 15.01 -19.90 -13.51
C CYS A 201 16.49 -19.87 -13.94
N GLN A 202 16.77 -19.35 -15.14
CA GLN A 202 18.13 -19.29 -15.69
C GLN A 202 19.01 -18.22 -15.02
N ASN A 203 18.42 -17.09 -14.64
CA ASN A 203 19.13 -15.95 -14.04
C ASN A 203 18.53 -15.61 -12.67
N ILE A 204 19.37 -15.56 -11.64
CA ILE A 204 19.00 -15.07 -10.32
C ILE A 204 19.37 -13.59 -10.25
N ILE A 205 18.38 -12.75 -9.99
CA ILE A 205 18.55 -11.30 -9.87
C ILE A 205 18.67 -10.94 -8.40
N SER A 206 19.74 -10.26 -8.02
CA SER A 206 19.88 -9.69 -6.67
C SER A 206 19.25 -8.30 -6.62
N ILE A 207 18.15 -8.16 -5.88
CA ILE A 207 17.48 -6.87 -5.64
C ILE A 207 17.84 -6.32 -4.25
N TYR A 208 18.01 -7.21 -3.26
CA TYR A 208 18.28 -6.88 -1.87
C TYR A 208 19.67 -7.40 -1.51
N ASP A 209 20.53 -6.53 -0.98
CA ASP A 209 21.89 -6.92 -0.58
C ASP A 209 21.92 -7.55 0.81
N SER A 210 20.97 -7.16 1.65
CA SER A 210 20.89 -7.59 3.04
C SER A 210 19.46 -7.99 3.42
N LYS A 211 19.36 -8.69 4.55
CA LYS A 211 18.07 -8.99 5.18
C LYS A 211 17.35 -7.70 5.58
N GLU A 212 18.12 -6.70 6.02
CA GLU A 212 17.66 -5.40 6.46
C GLU A 212 17.00 -4.65 5.30
N ASP A 213 17.54 -4.72 4.09
CA ASP A 213 16.94 -4.11 2.88
C ASP A 213 15.59 -4.74 2.52
N LEU A 214 15.51 -6.07 2.59
CA LEU A 214 14.26 -6.79 2.35
C LEU A 214 13.20 -6.42 3.41
N LEU A 215 13.59 -6.38 4.68
CA LEU A 215 12.67 -6.02 5.76
C LEU A 215 12.22 -4.56 5.64
N ALA A 216 13.12 -3.64 5.32
CA ALA A 216 12.78 -2.24 5.06
C ALA A 216 11.79 -2.09 3.90
N TYR A 217 11.95 -2.88 2.83
CA TYR A 217 10.98 -2.91 1.74
C TYR A 217 9.60 -3.40 2.19
N VAL A 218 9.56 -4.49 2.96
CA VAL A 218 8.30 -5.04 3.49
C VAL A 218 7.62 -4.05 4.45
N GLU A 219 8.38 -3.37 5.30
CA GLU A 219 7.85 -2.34 6.20
C GLU A 219 7.30 -1.13 5.43
N ALA A 220 8.02 -0.65 4.41
CA ALA A 220 7.56 0.44 3.57
C ALA A 220 6.24 0.08 2.86
N LYS A 221 6.09 -1.18 2.40
CA LYS A 221 4.83 -1.68 1.83
C LYS A 221 3.67 -1.63 2.83
N GLU A 222 3.90 -2.05 4.07
CA GLU A 222 2.86 -2.01 5.11
C GLU A 222 2.42 -0.56 5.39
N LEU A 223 3.36 0.38 5.39
CA LEU A 223 3.08 1.80 5.53
C LEU A 223 2.26 2.34 4.34
N GLU A 224 2.56 1.92 3.11
CA GLU A 224 1.77 2.29 1.93
C GLU A 224 0.35 1.72 2.00
N VAL A 225 0.18 0.47 2.42
CA VAL A 225 -1.15 -0.15 2.61
C VAL A 225 -1.96 0.60 3.66
N GLU A 226 -1.34 0.96 4.79
CA GLU A 226 -1.99 1.75 5.84
C GLU A 226 -2.41 3.14 5.32
N LEU A 227 -1.51 3.82 4.61
CA LEU A 227 -1.78 5.10 3.95
C LEU A 227 -2.98 5.02 2.99
N MET A 228 -3.00 4.02 2.11
CA MET A 228 -4.10 3.82 1.16
C MET A 228 -5.42 3.46 1.86
N GLY A 229 -5.37 2.71 2.97
CA GLY A 229 -6.51 2.44 3.82
C GLY A 229 -7.11 3.72 4.44
N HIS A 230 -6.27 4.63 4.91
CA HIS A 230 -6.72 5.94 5.41
C HIS A 230 -7.29 6.82 4.30
N LEU A 231 -6.64 6.86 3.14
CA LEU A 231 -7.11 7.61 1.96
C LEU A 231 -8.49 7.15 1.48
N SER A 232 -8.70 5.84 1.36
CA SER A 232 -10.00 5.26 0.95
C SER A 232 -11.11 5.51 1.98
N SER A 233 -10.74 5.70 3.24
CA SER A 233 -11.66 6.05 4.33
C SER A 233 -11.82 7.56 4.56
N ASN A 234 -11.24 8.41 3.71
CA ASN A 234 -11.20 9.89 3.86
C ASN A 234 -10.62 10.38 5.22
N LYS A 235 -9.75 9.59 5.83
CA LYS A 235 -9.05 9.92 7.08
C LYS A 235 -7.76 10.67 6.78
N PHE A 236 -7.89 11.92 6.34
CA PHE A 236 -6.76 12.70 5.81
C PHE A 236 -5.70 13.05 6.85
N SER A 237 -6.06 13.20 8.12
CA SER A 237 -5.11 13.46 9.19
C SER A 237 -4.21 12.24 9.43
N GLU A 238 -4.80 11.05 9.54
CA GLU A 238 -4.06 9.80 9.72
C GLU A 238 -3.24 9.43 8.47
N ALA A 239 -3.80 9.67 7.28
CA ALA A 239 -3.05 9.52 6.03
C ALA A 239 -1.81 10.44 5.99
N TYR A 240 -1.94 11.68 6.47
CA TYR A 240 -0.81 12.60 6.55
C TYR A 240 0.28 12.07 7.49
N GLU A 241 -0.07 11.54 8.66
CA GLU A 241 0.91 10.96 9.59
C GLU A 241 1.68 9.79 8.97
N CYS A 242 1.01 8.90 8.23
CA CYS A 242 1.67 7.82 7.51
C CYS A 242 2.64 8.35 6.44
N ALA A 243 2.21 9.33 5.64
CA ALA A 243 3.05 9.90 4.60
C ALA A 243 4.22 10.72 5.17
N PHE A 244 4.03 11.39 6.30
CA PHE A 244 5.06 12.12 7.01
C PHE A 244 6.14 11.16 7.52
N ARG A 245 5.73 10.06 8.17
CA ARG A 245 6.65 8.97 8.56
C ARG A 245 7.42 8.42 7.37
N ALA A 246 6.76 8.22 6.23
CA ALA A 246 7.44 7.74 5.02
C ALA A 246 8.51 8.73 4.54
N ARG A 247 8.23 10.04 4.62
CA ARG A 247 9.19 11.10 4.27
C ARG A 247 10.38 11.14 5.23
N GLU A 248 10.14 11.02 6.53
CA GLU A 248 11.18 10.96 7.56
C GLU A 248 12.12 9.76 7.30
N ILE A 249 11.55 8.58 7.08
CA ILE A 249 12.32 7.37 6.76
C ILE A 249 13.13 7.59 5.47
N LEU A 250 12.51 8.10 4.40
CA LEU A 250 13.19 8.37 3.13
C LEU A 250 14.35 9.36 3.28
N SER A 251 14.19 10.38 4.13
CA SER A 251 15.20 11.41 4.40
C SER A 251 16.31 10.91 5.31
N SER A 252 16.05 9.90 6.15
CA SER A 252 17.04 9.30 7.04
C SER A 252 18.08 8.42 6.34
N TYR A 253 17.79 7.94 5.12
CA TYR A 253 18.77 7.17 4.34
C TYR A 253 19.94 8.04 3.87
N SER A 254 21.11 7.41 3.70
CA SER A 254 22.28 8.06 3.08
C SER A 254 22.06 8.26 1.57
N GLU A 255 22.79 9.23 1.02
CA GLU A 255 22.81 9.48 -0.43
C GLU A 255 23.35 8.26 -1.20
N GLU A 256 24.35 7.56 -0.66
CA GLU A 256 24.90 6.34 -1.23
C GLU A 256 23.83 5.24 -1.38
N SER A 257 23.01 5.02 -0.35
CA SER A 257 21.92 4.03 -0.40
C SER A 257 20.85 4.40 -1.43
N ARG A 258 20.50 5.69 -1.54
CA ARG A 258 19.57 6.17 -2.58
C ARG A 258 20.14 5.97 -3.98
N SER A 259 21.39 6.35 -4.20
CA SER A 259 22.10 6.22 -5.48
C SER A 259 22.25 4.76 -5.90
N LYS A 260 22.53 3.85 -4.96
CA LYS A 260 22.59 2.41 -5.21
C LYS A 260 21.23 1.87 -5.65
N ALA A 261 20.15 2.21 -4.96
CA ALA A 261 18.82 1.77 -5.36
C ALA A 261 18.40 2.35 -6.73
N ALA A 262 18.83 3.58 -7.03
CA ALA A 262 18.62 4.24 -8.32
C ALA A 262 19.37 3.56 -9.49
N SER A 263 20.51 2.92 -9.23
CA SER A 263 21.31 2.25 -10.26
C SER A 263 20.69 0.94 -10.77
N LEU A 264 19.74 0.35 -10.04
CA LEU A 264 18.97 -0.81 -10.50
C LEU A 264 18.24 -0.50 -11.82
N ALA A 265 18.04 -1.54 -12.65
CA ALA A 265 17.23 -1.41 -13.86
C ALA A 265 15.81 -0.94 -13.53
N MET A 266 15.23 -0.09 -14.39
CA MET A 266 13.92 0.55 -14.15
C MET A 266 12.83 -0.42 -13.67
N PRO A 267 12.63 -1.61 -14.27
CA PRO A 267 11.58 -2.53 -13.82
C PRO A 267 11.78 -3.08 -12.42
N LEU A 268 13.03 -3.10 -11.92
CA LEU A 268 13.41 -3.66 -10.63
C LEU A 268 13.34 -2.64 -9.50
N ARG A 269 13.52 -1.34 -9.79
CA ARG A 269 13.48 -0.26 -8.79
C ARG A 269 12.20 -0.27 -7.95
N ARG A 270 11.07 -0.68 -8.54
CA ARG A 270 9.77 -0.78 -7.84
C ARG A 270 9.77 -1.76 -6.65
N PHE A 271 10.75 -2.65 -6.60
CA PHE A 271 10.95 -3.64 -5.53
C PHE A 271 11.93 -3.16 -4.46
N THR A 272 12.16 -1.86 -4.36
CA THR A 272 13.00 -1.24 -3.32
C THR A 272 12.15 -0.39 -2.38
N ALA A 273 12.60 -0.21 -1.12
CA ALA A 273 11.91 0.62 -0.14
C ALA A 273 11.75 2.07 -0.65
N PHE A 274 12.78 2.59 -1.33
CA PHE A 274 12.78 3.94 -1.92
C PHE A 274 11.62 4.18 -2.87
N ALA A 275 11.30 3.22 -3.75
CA ALA A 275 10.17 3.37 -4.66
C ALA A 275 8.83 3.44 -3.92
N ILE A 276 8.68 2.69 -2.83
CA ILE A 276 7.46 2.70 -2.02
C ILE A 276 7.35 4.03 -1.26
N LEU A 277 8.40 4.41 -0.53
CA LEU A 277 8.43 5.63 0.27
C LEU A 277 8.20 6.88 -0.59
N THR A 278 8.82 6.93 -1.78
CA THR A 278 8.62 8.01 -2.76
C THR A 278 7.14 8.14 -3.15
N ARG A 279 6.44 7.02 -3.41
CA ARG A 279 5.00 7.05 -3.70
C ARG A 279 4.18 7.47 -2.49
N CYS A 280 4.52 7.01 -1.29
CA CYS A 280 3.86 7.47 -0.06
C CYS A 280 3.95 8.98 0.11
N VAL A 281 5.13 9.57 -0.13
CA VAL A 281 5.33 11.03 -0.08
C VAL A 281 4.53 11.73 -1.18
N ALA A 282 4.48 11.17 -2.40
CA ALA A 282 3.67 11.73 -3.49
C ALA A 282 2.16 11.74 -3.14
N HIS A 283 1.64 10.65 -2.57
CA HIS A 283 0.27 10.60 -2.06
C HIS A 283 0.05 11.58 -0.90
N GLY A 284 1.03 11.75 -0.02
CA GLY A 284 1.00 12.73 1.06
C GLY A 284 0.91 14.17 0.59
N ALA A 285 1.55 14.53 -0.51
CA ALA A 285 1.36 15.84 -1.14
C ALA A 285 -0.11 16.05 -1.56
N GLY A 286 -0.74 15.04 -2.15
CA GLY A 286 -2.18 15.07 -2.46
C GLY A 286 -3.08 15.15 -1.22
N VAL A 287 -2.71 14.52 -0.11
CA VAL A 287 -3.40 14.65 1.18
C VAL A 287 -3.33 16.09 1.70
N LEU A 288 -2.15 16.72 1.62
CA LEU A 288 -1.94 18.10 2.05
C LEU A 288 -2.77 19.09 1.24
N GLU A 289 -2.90 18.88 -0.07
CA GLU A 289 -3.78 19.67 -0.94
C GLU A 289 -5.25 19.55 -0.54
N ARG A 290 -5.73 18.35 -0.21
CA ARG A 290 -7.11 18.15 0.31
C ARG A 290 -7.34 18.87 1.63
N GLN A 291 -6.30 19.01 2.45
CA GLN A 291 -6.30 19.80 3.68
C GLN A 291 -6.04 21.30 3.45
N LYS A 292 -5.94 21.76 2.19
CA LYS A 292 -5.61 23.14 1.80
C LYS A 292 -4.26 23.65 2.33
N LYS A 293 -3.34 22.74 2.67
CA LYS A 293 -1.97 23.04 3.14
C LYS A 293 -1.02 23.13 1.95
N TYR A 294 -1.29 24.03 1.01
CA TYR A 294 -0.61 24.09 -0.29
C TYR A 294 0.88 24.39 -0.20
N ALA A 295 1.30 25.27 0.71
CA ALA A 295 2.72 25.58 0.92
C ALA A 295 3.54 24.32 1.29
N ILE A 296 2.99 23.47 2.16
CA ILE A 296 3.64 22.21 2.55
C ILE A 296 3.59 21.22 1.39
N ALA A 297 2.48 21.12 0.66
CA ALA A 297 2.39 20.27 -0.53
C ALA A 297 3.45 20.63 -1.59
N ILE A 298 3.64 21.93 -1.86
CA ILE A 298 4.68 22.46 -2.76
C ILE A 298 6.06 22.04 -2.29
N SER A 299 6.36 22.17 -1.00
CA SER A 299 7.66 21.73 -0.44
C SER A 299 7.91 20.23 -0.64
N TRP A 300 6.87 19.39 -0.54
CA TRP A 300 6.99 17.94 -0.75
C TRP A 300 7.15 17.61 -2.23
N GLN A 301 6.44 18.32 -3.11
CA GLN A 301 6.58 18.18 -4.56
C GLN A 301 7.99 18.58 -5.02
N ARG A 302 8.52 19.71 -4.52
CA ARG A 302 9.90 20.13 -4.77
C ARG A 302 10.90 19.11 -4.25
N PHE A 303 10.70 18.56 -3.04
CA PHE A 303 11.55 17.51 -2.53
C PHE A 303 11.60 16.29 -3.48
N LEU A 304 10.45 15.81 -3.96
CA LEU A 304 10.41 14.69 -4.91
C LEU A 304 11.00 15.00 -6.29
N LEU A 305 10.86 16.23 -6.77
CA LEU A 305 11.28 16.64 -8.11
C LEU A 305 12.75 17.06 -8.16
N LYS A 306 13.22 17.78 -7.15
CA LYS A 306 14.52 18.44 -7.12
C LYS A 306 15.62 17.60 -6.46
N THR A 307 15.29 16.58 -5.67
CA THR A 307 16.29 15.64 -5.15
C THR A 307 16.75 14.69 -6.27
N PRO A 308 18.01 14.77 -6.75
CA PRO A 308 18.47 14.03 -7.92
C PRO A 308 18.32 12.52 -7.79
N GLU A 309 18.67 11.95 -6.63
CA GLU A 309 18.57 10.50 -6.40
C GLU A 309 17.14 9.97 -6.40
N LEU A 310 16.12 10.83 -6.24
CA LEU A 310 14.71 10.42 -6.29
C LEU A 310 14.15 10.40 -7.72
N LYS A 311 14.81 11.09 -8.66
CA LYS A 311 14.41 11.16 -10.07
C LYS A 311 14.10 9.78 -10.71
N PRO A 312 14.89 8.72 -10.48
CA PRO A 312 14.67 7.40 -11.08
C PRO A 312 13.44 6.64 -10.55
N PHE A 313 12.85 7.08 -9.43
CA PHE A 313 11.68 6.45 -8.79
C PHE A 313 10.35 7.12 -9.15
N CYS A 314 10.40 8.35 -9.67
CA CYS A 314 9.23 9.15 -10.04
C CYS A 314 8.88 9.05 -11.53
N THR A 315 9.55 8.23 -12.34
CA THR A 315 9.50 8.29 -13.82
C THR A 315 8.09 8.38 -14.39
N ASN A 316 7.17 7.53 -13.93
CA ASN A 316 5.80 7.45 -14.47
C ASN A 316 4.88 8.57 -13.98
N SER A 317 5.19 9.21 -12.86
CA SER A 317 4.37 10.26 -12.23
C SER A 317 5.02 11.64 -12.29
N ARG A 318 6.23 11.76 -12.85
CA ARG A 318 7.04 12.98 -12.79
C ARG A 318 6.39 14.15 -13.48
N GLY A 319 5.80 13.94 -14.65
CA GLY A 319 5.05 14.97 -15.37
C GLY A 319 3.84 15.46 -14.59
N ALA A 320 3.06 14.53 -14.01
CA ALA A 320 1.94 14.89 -13.14
C ALA A 320 2.37 15.65 -11.88
N LEU A 321 3.52 15.32 -11.30
CA LEU A 321 4.09 16.05 -10.17
C LEU A 321 4.47 17.49 -10.54
N TRP A 322 5.13 17.68 -11.69
CA TRP A 322 5.45 19.02 -12.22
C TRP A 322 4.19 19.83 -12.49
N ASP A 323 3.19 19.24 -13.15
CA ASP A 323 1.92 19.92 -13.44
C ASP A 323 1.21 20.34 -12.16
N ARG A 324 1.20 19.45 -11.15
CA ARG A 324 0.56 19.73 -9.88
C ARG A 324 1.29 20.79 -9.06
N LEU A 325 2.62 20.79 -9.07
CA LEU A 325 3.44 21.84 -8.46
C LEU A 325 3.12 23.21 -9.08
N ALA A 326 3.15 23.30 -10.40
CA ALA A 326 2.85 24.53 -11.12
C ALA A 326 1.40 25.02 -10.86
N LEU A 327 0.43 24.10 -10.81
CA LEU A 327 -0.95 24.41 -10.44
C LEU A 327 -1.03 25.01 -9.04
N ASN A 328 -0.37 24.38 -8.05
CA ASN A 328 -0.44 24.84 -6.67
C ASN A 328 0.15 26.25 -6.52
N LEU A 329 1.25 26.55 -7.23
CA LEU A 329 1.86 27.88 -7.24
C LEU A 329 0.95 28.93 -7.89
N ASP A 330 0.45 28.66 -9.09
CA ASP A 330 -0.40 29.60 -9.82
C ASP A 330 -1.77 29.80 -9.16
N ALA A 331 -2.52 28.72 -8.94
CA ALA A 331 -3.93 28.81 -8.54
C ALA A 331 -4.13 29.01 -7.03
N HIS A 332 -3.22 28.51 -6.19
CA HIS A 332 -3.39 28.54 -4.74
C HIS A 332 -2.48 29.54 -4.04
N MET A 333 -1.22 29.68 -4.48
CA MET A 333 -0.29 30.66 -3.93
C MET A 333 -0.33 32.00 -4.67
N LYS A 334 -0.84 32.04 -5.91
CA LYS A 334 -0.84 33.22 -6.81
C LYS A 334 0.57 33.67 -7.21
N GLU A 335 1.53 32.75 -7.18
CA GLU A 335 2.93 32.98 -7.53
C GLU A 335 3.17 32.57 -8.99
N ARG A 336 2.71 33.42 -9.93
CA ARG A 336 2.72 33.09 -11.37
C ARG A 336 4.13 32.93 -11.94
N GLU A 337 5.04 33.83 -11.59
CA GLU A 337 6.43 33.78 -12.07
C GLU A 337 7.14 32.52 -11.58
N GLU A 338 6.92 32.16 -10.32
CA GLU A 338 7.47 30.92 -9.75
C GLU A 338 6.86 29.70 -10.44
N ALA A 339 5.55 29.70 -10.73
CA ALA A 339 4.90 28.63 -11.49
C ALA A 339 5.49 28.47 -12.90
N LEU A 340 5.74 29.58 -13.62
CA LEU A 340 6.35 29.56 -14.95
C LEU A 340 7.80 29.05 -14.91
N GLN A 341 8.55 29.40 -13.86
CA GLN A 341 9.91 28.90 -13.65
C GLN A 341 9.92 27.38 -13.41
N GLU A 342 9.04 26.86 -12.57
CA GLU A 342 8.92 25.41 -12.34
C GLU A 342 8.46 24.66 -13.59
N ILE A 343 7.58 25.26 -14.40
CA ILE A 343 7.18 24.68 -15.71
C ILE A 343 8.39 24.59 -16.63
N ARG A 344 9.21 25.64 -16.73
CA ARG A 344 10.43 25.63 -17.55
C ARG A 344 11.35 24.48 -17.17
N GLU A 345 11.60 24.31 -15.87
CA GLU A 345 12.42 23.20 -15.39
C GLU A 345 11.80 21.82 -15.67
N GLY A 346 10.48 21.68 -15.52
CA GLY A 346 9.77 20.45 -15.89
C GLY A 346 9.84 20.13 -17.39
N MET A 347 9.91 21.14 -18.25
CA MET A 347 10.10 20.98 -19.71
C MET A 347 11.52 20.53 -20.07
N GLU A 348 12.52 21.04 -19.35
CA GLU A 348 13.93 20.67 -19.49
C GLU A 348 14.24 19.28 -18.90
N ASP A 349 13.33 18.74 -18.10
CA ASP A 349 13.50 17.43 -17.48
C ASP A 349 13.36 16.28 -18.50
N GLY A 350 14.50 15.67 -18.84
CA GLY A 350 14.59 14.56 -19.79
C GLY A 350 13.85 13.27 -19.41
N VAL A 351 13.33 13.15 -18.18
CA VAL A 351 12.53 11.98 -17.75
C VAL A 351 11.02 12.21 -17.93
N VAL A 352 10.59 13.45 -18.11
CA VAL A 352 9.18 13.78 -18.32
C VAL A 352 8.77 13.36 -19.73
N ALA A 353 7.68 12.59 -19.83
CA ALA A 353 7.16 12.12 -21.12
C ALA A 353 6.61 13.30 -21.96
N ASP A 354 6.70 13.19 -23.29
CA ASP A 354 6.27 14.26 -24.20
C ASP A 354 4.80 14.67 -24.02
N LYS A 355 3.93 13.71 -23.69
CA LYS A 355 2.53 13.98 -23.33
C LYS A 355 2.42 14.94 -22.14
N ASP A 356 3.23 14.74 -21.12
CA ASP A 356 3.18 15.58 -19.92
C ASP A 356 3.83 16.94 -20.16
N LYS A 357 4.87 16.99 -21.01
CA LYS A 357 5.45 18.25 -21.50
C LYS A 357 4.40 19.10 -22.22
N LEU A 358 3.56 18.49 -23.06
CA LEU A 358 2.44 19.20 -23.69
C LEU A 358 1.48 19.79 -22.65
N MET A 359 1.15 19.04 -21.58
CA MET A 359 0.28 19.58 -20.52
C MET A 359 0.93 20.75 -19.76
N LEU A 360 2.24 20.69 -19.52
CA LEU A 360 3.00 21.79 -18.91
C LEU A 360 3.00 23.03 -19.80
N GLN A 361 3.18 22.87 -21.11
CA GLN A 361 3.09 23.97 -22.08
C GLN A 361 1.70 24.61 -22.08
N ASP A 362 0.64 23.79 -22.14
CA ASP A 362 -0.74 24.29 -22.10
C ASP A 362 -1.00 25.10 -20.83
N ARG A 363 -0.41 24.69 -19.70
CA ARG A 363 -0.48 25.46 -18.45
C ARG A 363 0.29 26.77 -18.55
N ALA A 364 1.51 26.76 -19.06
CA ALA A 364 2.30 27.97 -19.21
C ALA A 364 1.59 29.01 -20.08
N ILE A 365 0.98 28.59 -21.20
CA ILE A 365 0.19 29.48 -22.08
C ILE A 365 -0.97 30.14 -21.33
N ARG A 366 -1.66 29.37 -20.47
CA ARG A 366 -2.76 29.89 -19.64
C ARG A 366 -2.27 30.90 -18.59
N ILE A 367 -1.09 30.69 -18.02
CA ILE A 367 -0.51 31.59 -17.01
C ILE A 367 0.05 32.87 -17.68
N SER A 368 0.69 32.73 -18.84
CA SER A 368 1.49 33.78 -19.48
C SER A 368 0.72 34.73 -20.41
N ASN A 369 -0.60 34.57 -20.57
CA ASN A 369 -1.41 35.39 -21.49
C ASN A 369 -0.76 35.61 -22.89
N ARG A 370 -0.29 34.52 -23.53
CA ARG A 370 0.27 34.40 -24.91
C ARG A 370 1.79 34.55 -25.12
N ASP A 371 2.58 35.07 -24.17
CA ASP A 371 4.02 35.36 -24.43
C ASP A 371 4.99 34.17 -24.28
N PHE A 372 4.56 33.00 -23.78
CA PHE A 372 5.45 31.87 -23.48
C PHE A 372 5.88 31.05 -24.72
N LEU A 373 5.16 31.17 -25.84
CA LEU A 373 5.32 30.29 -27.01
C LEU A 373 6.61 30.49 -27.80
N GLU A 374 7.28 31.64 -27.68
CA GLU A 374 8.47 31.94 -28.50
C GLU A 374 9.71 31.09 -28.14
N ARG A 375 9.68 30.29 -27.06
CA ARG A 375 10.88 29.58 -26.55
C ARG A 375 10.88 28.07 -26.66
N ILE A 376 9.82 27.42 -27.15
CA ILE A 376 9.80 25.95 -27.21
C ILE A 376 9.39 25.47 -28.60
N VAL A 377 10.38 25.27 -29.45
CA VAL A 377 10.24 24.47 -30.67
C VAL A 377 10.19 23.00 -30.23
N LEU A 378 8.99 22.44 -30.12
CA LEU A 378 8.87 20.98 -30.12
C LEU A 378 9.25 20.51 -31.52
N MET A 379 10.36 19.76 -31.64
CA MET A 379 10.62 19.06 -32.89
C MET A 379 9.44 18.14 -33.17
N GLU A 380 8.91 18.18 -34.39
CA GLU A 380 7.84 17.26 -34.79
C GLU A 380 8.28 15.83 -34.46
N PRO A 381 7.41 15.01 -33.84
CA PRO A 381 7.78 13.64 -33.49
C PRO A 381 8.19 12.90 -34.75
N VAL A 382 9.43 12.43 -34.79
CA VAL A 382 9.92 11.60 -35.89
C VAL A 382 9.01 10.39 -35.97
N LYS A 383 8.28 10.27 -37.09
CA LYS A 383 7.47 9.08 -37.36
C LYS A 383 8.39 7.88 -37.46
N VAL A 384 8.53 7.13 -36.37
CA VAL A 384 9.12 5.79 -36.42
C VAL A 384 8.04 4.87 -36.97
N SER A 385 8.04 4.70 -38.29
CA SER A 385 7.29 3.62 -38.93
C SER A 385 7.96 2.30 -38.52
N PHE A 386 7.29 1.53 -37.67
CA PHE A 386 7.61 0.12 -37.48
C PHE A 386 7.25 -0.60 -38.78
N CYS A 387 8.27 -1.02 -39.54
CA CYS A 387 8.12 -1.96 -40.66
C CYS A 387 7.92 -3.37 -40.14
#